data_AF-A0AAU6WMK8-F1
#
_entry.id   AF-A0AAU6WMK8-F1
#
_cell.length_a   1.000
_cell.length_b   1.000
_cell.length_c   1.000
_cell.angle_alpha   90.00
_cell.angle_beta   90.00
_cell.angle_gamma   90.00
#
_symmetry.space_group_name_H-M   'P 1'
#
loop_
_entity.id
_entity.type
_entity.pdbx_description
1 polymer ?
#
loop_
_entity_poly.entity_id
_entity_poly.type
_entity_poly.pdbx_seq_one_letter_code
_entity_poly.pdbx_strand_id
1 'polypeptide(L)'
;MKIKGEPEGDKTVAILKNTNFYNGTIEATVSGQPLANAGEKAREFVGIAFRAASDASKIEVFYVRPTNGRANDQLRRNYSSQYISIPGYPWEKLRKETPGEYEAYVDLVPAEWTGIKIVVKDETARLYVNDASQPTLIVNDLK
;
A
#
# COMPACT_ATOMS: atom_id res chain seq x y z
N MET A 1 9.29 -2.20 -16.76
CA MET A 1 10.34 -2.88 -15.95
C MET A 1 9.66 -3.94 -15.09
N LYS A 2 10.23 -5.14 -14.93
CA LYS A 2 9.74 -6.15 -13.98
C LYS A 2 10.73 -6.22 -12.82
N ILE A 3 10.25 -6.03 -11.59
CA ILE A 3 11.07 -6.11 -10.38
C ILE A 3 10.58 -7.30 -9.57
N LYS A 4 11.44 -8.27 -9.33
CA LYS A 4 11.14 -9.42 -8.46
C LYS A 4 11.55 -9.03 -7.04
N GLY A 5 10.64 -9.16 -6.08
CA GLY A 5 10.95 -8.89 -4.68
C GLY A 5 11.87 -9.95 -4.08
N GLU A 6 12.71 -9.53 -3.15
CA GLU A 6 13.52 -10.41 -2.34
C GLU A 6 12.75 -10.71 -1.03
N PRO A 7 12.58 -11.99 -0.66
CA PRO A 7 11.93 -12.33 0.59
C PRO A 7 12.87 -12.10 1.77
N GLU A 8 12.40 -11.36 2.78
CA GLU A 8 13.03 -11.20 4.10
C GLU A 8 11.99 -11.53 5.18
N GLY A 9 11.98 -12.79 5.63
CA GLY A 9 10.93 -13.31 6.52
C GLY A 9 9.55 -13.29 5.84
N ASP A 10 8.53 -12.79 6.55
CA ASP A 10 7.14 -12.66 6.04
C ASP A 10 6.95 -11.46 5.10
N LYS A 11 8.02 -10.70 4.81
CA LYS A 11 7.97 -9.51 3.96
C LYS A 11 8.69 -9.80 2.65
N THR A 12 8.10 -9.36 1.55
CA THR A 12 8.78 -9.32 0.25
C THR A 12 8.85 -7.88 -0.19
N VAL A 13 10.06 -7.34 -0.34
CA VAL A 13 10.28 -5.97 -0.80
C VAL A 13 11.07 -6.01 -2.10
N ALA A 14 10.68 -5.15 -3.04
CA ALA A 14 11.39 -4.95 -4.29
C ALA A 14 11.76 -3.47 -4.37
N ILE A 15 13.06 -3.15 -4.26
CA ILE A 15 13.53 -1.76 -4.29
C ILE A 15 14.01 -1.42 -5.69
N LEU A 16 13.44 -0.38 -6.28
CA LEU A 16 13.95 0.20 -7.51
C LEU A 16 15.23 0.99 -7.21
N LYS A 17 16.38 0.42 -7.55
CA LYS A 17 17.69 1.07 -7.37
C LYS A 17 17.84 2.26 -8.31
N ASN A 18 18.74 3.18 -7.95
CA ASN A 18 19.13 4.36 -8.75
C ASN A 18 17.97 5.32 -9.08
N THR A 19 16.96 5.37 -8.22
CA THR A 19 15.87 6.34 -8.31
C THR A 19 15.84 7.16 -7.03
N ASN A 20 15.94 8.49 -7.15
CA ASN A 20 15.73 9.42 -6.03
C ASN A 20 14.39 10.12 -6.22
N PHE A 21 13.32 9.55 -5.66
CA PHE A 21 11.96 10.05 -5.83
C PHE A 21 11.54 10.89 -4.62
N TYR A 22 11.19 12.16 -4.85
CA TYR A 22 10.60 13.03 -3.83
C TYR A 22 9.18 13.47 -4.20
N ASN A 23 9.02 14.20 -5.31
CA ASN A 23 7.73 14.60 -5.89
C ASN A 23 7.57 13.98 -7.27
N GLY A 24 6.33 13.69 -7.66
CA GLY A 24 6.03 13.15 -8.97
C GLY A 24 4.87 12.18 -8.95
N THR A 25 4.79 11.37 -10.00
CA THR A 25 3.76 10.34 -10.15
C THR A 25 4.43 8.97 -10.29
N ILE A 26 3.92 7.99 -9.55
CA ILE A 26 4.28 6.58 -9.69
C ILE A 26 3.07 5.87 -10.26
N GLU A 27 3.26 5.12 -11.35
CA GLU A 27 2.22 4.28 -11.95
C GLU A 27 2.75 2.84 -12.06
N ALA A 28 1.94 1.90 -11.58
CA ALA A 28 2.27 0.48 -11.63
C ALA A 28 0.99 -0.37 -11.60
N THR A 29 1.12 -1.63 -11.99
CA THR A 29 0.11 -2.66 -11.71
C THR A 29 0.64 -3.60 -10.65
N VAL A 30 -0.18 -3.90 -9.64
CA VAL A 30 0.15 -4.83 -8.56
C VAL A 30 -0.86 -5.98 -8.52
N SER A 31 -0.43 -7.15 -8.05
CA SER A 31 -1.32 -8.29 -7.77
C SER A 31 -0.83 -8.96 -6.50
N GLY A 32 -1.76 -9.38 -5.64
CA GLY A 32 -1.49 -10.07 -4.38
C GLY A 32 -2.56 -11.11 -4.10
N GLN A 33 -2.16 -12.27 -3.58
CA GLN A 33 -3.05 -13.36 -3.21
C GLN A 33 -2.38 -14.28 -2.17
N PRO A 34 -3.12 -14.70 -1.12
CA PRO A 34 -2.67 -15.71 -0.18
C PRO A 34 -1.91 -16.85 -0.86
N LEU A 35 -0.74 -17.20 -0.35
CA LEU A 35 -0.09 -18.47 -0.72
C LEU A 35 -1.09 -19.63 -0.55
N ALA A 36 -0.96 -20.67 -1.38
CA ALA A 36 -1.89 -21.80 -1.39
C ALA A 36 -2.03 -22.51 -0.03
N ASN A 37 -0.99 -22.44 0.81
CA ASN A 37 -0.95 -23.00 2.16
C ASN A 37 -1.10 -21.95 3.27
N ALA A 38 -1.47 -20.71 2.94
CA ALA A 38 -1.67 -19.66 3.92
C ALA A 38 -2.88 -19.98 4.81
N GLY A 39 -2.75 -19.74 6.12
CA GLY A 39 -3.86 -19.94 7.05
C GLY A 39 -5.04 -19.01 6.75
N GLU A 40 -6.24 -19.38 7.18
CA GLU A 40 -7.48 -18.63 6.90
C GLU A 40 -7.46 -17.16 7.35
N LYS A 41 -6.57 -16.82 8.30
CA LYS A 41 -6.36 -15.47 8.81
C LYS A 41 -5.30 -14.69 8.03
N ALA A 42 -4.71 -15.23 6.96
CA ALA A 42 -3.81 -14.48 6.11
C ALA A 42 -4.56 -13.30 5.47
N ARG A 43 -4.02 -12.09 5.67
CA ARG A 43 -4.60 -10.82 5.18
C ARG A 43 -3.58 -10.08 4.34
N GLU A 44 -2.92 -10.83 3.45
CA GLU A 44 -1.85 -10.36 2.59
C GLU A 44 -2.04 -8.93 2.08
N PHE A 45 -0.91 -8.28 1.84
CA PHE A 45 -0.85 -6.96 1.28
C PHE A 45 0.17 -6.90 0.15
N VAL A 46 -0.08 -6.00 -0.79
CA VAL A 46 0.86 -5.64 -1.85
C VAL A 46 0.79 -4.14 -2.04
N GLY A 47 1.94 -3.49 -2.26
CA GLY A 47 1.98 -2.04 -2.30
C GLY A 47 3.26 -1.49 -2.88
N ILE A 48 3.39 -0.17 -2.81
CA ILE A 48 4.51 0.60 -3.32
C ILE A 48 5.08 1.40 -2.16
N ALA A 49 6.35 1.16 -1.87
CA ALA A 49 7.15 2.02 -1.02
C ALA A 49 7.75 3.17 -1.87
N PHE A 50 7.74 4.39 -1.36
CA PHE A 50 8.33 5.57 -2.00
C PHE A 50 9.05 6.44 -0.96
N ARG A 51 9.84 7.41 -1.44
CA ARG A 51 10.79 8.18 -0.60
C ARG A 51 11.66 7.27 0.28
N ALA A 52 11.99 6.10 -0.25
CA ALA A 52 12.71 5.08 0.49
C ALA A 52 14.18 5.46 0.66
N ALA A 53 14.68 5.37 1.89
CA ALA A 53 16.12 5.33 2.14
C ALA A 53 16.75 4.14 1.40
N SER A 54 18.04 4.24 1.05
CA SER A 54 18.75 3.21 0.27
C SER A 54 18.79 1.84 0.95
N ASP A 55 18.67 1.81 2.28
CA ASP A 55 18.61 0.62 3.13
C ASP A 55 17.19 0.26 3.57
N ALA A 56 16.16 0.92 3.01
CA ALA A 56 14.76 0.82 3.41
C ALA A 56 14.48 1.10 4.91
N SER A 57 15.41 1.75 5.62
CA SER A 57 15.23 2.11 7.03
C SER A 57 14.13 3.14 7.25
N LYS A 58 13.87 3.98 6.23
CA LYS A 58 12.80 4.97 6.19
C LYS A 58 12.04 4.87 4.89
N ILE A 59 10.72 4.68 4.95
CA ILE A 59 9.86 4.50 3.78
C ILE A 59 8.46 5.04 4.04
N GLU A 60 7.86 5.58 2.98
CA GLU A 60 6.41 5.80 2.88
C GLU A 60 5.79 4.67 2.08
N VAL A 61 4.63 4.16 2.48
CA VAL A 61 4.02 3.02 1.78
C VAL A 61 2.52 3.22 1.61
N PHE A 62 2.06 3.15 0.37
CA PHE A 62 0.66 2.79 0.08
C PHE A 62 0.60 1.31 -0.28
N TYR A 63 -0.32 0.59 0.34
CA TYR A 63 -0.58 -0.79 -0.01
C TYR A 63 -2.07 -1.10 -0.02
N VAL A 64 -2.40 -2.17 -0.72
CA VAL A 64 -3.74 -2.71 -0.82
C VAL A 64 -3.79 -4.13 -0.26
N ARG A 65 -4.96 -4.52 0.24
CA ARG A 65 -5.25 -5.86 0.75
C ARG A 65 -6.39 -6.46 -0.07
N PRO A 66 -6.09 -7.17 -1.17
CA PRO A 66 -7.13 -7.65 -2.09
C PRO A 66 -8.20 -8.52 -1.43
N THR A 67 -7.83 -9.34 -0.45
CA THR A 67 -8.77 -10.18 0.31
C THR A 67 -9.77 -9.37 1.16
N ASN A 68 -9.54 -8.09 1.39
CA ASN A 68 -10.42 -7.21 2.17
C ASN A 68 -11.50 -6.55 1.31
N GLY A 69 -11.25 -6.29 0.01
CA GLY A 69 -12.14 -5.49 -0.84
C GLY A 69 -13.57 -6.04 -0.91
N ARG A 70 -13.71 -7.36 -1.00
CA ARG A 70 -15.02 -8.05 -1.07
C ARG A 70 -15.29 -8.97 0.12
N ALA A 71 -14.72 -8.66 1.28
CA ALA A 71 -14.96 -9.44 2.49
C ALA A 71 -16.40 -9.27 3.01
N ASN A 72 -16.98 -10.34 3.56
CA ASN A 72 -18.27 -10.31 4.28
C ASN A 72 -18.12 -9.74 5.72
N ASP A 73 -17.36 -8.66 5.86
CA ASP A 73 -17.14 -7.94 7.11
C ASP A 73 -16.91 -6.47 6.78
N GLN A 74 -17.82 -5.60 7.21
CA GLN A 74 -17.81 -4.19 6.79
C GLN A 74 -16.61 -3.43 7.33
N LEU A 75 -16.16 -3.74 8.55
CA LEU A 75 -15.00 -3.07 9.14
C LEU A 75 -13.73 -3.42 8.37
N ARG A 76 -13.57 -4.70 8.01
CA ARG A 76 -12.46 -5.21 7.21
C ARG A 76 -12.42 -4.58 5.82
N ARG A 77 -13.57 -4.35 5.18
CA ARG A 77 -13.65 -3.69 3.86
C ARG A 77 -13.03 -2.29 3.91
N ASN A 78 -13.21 -1.56 5.00
CA ASN A 78 -12.62 -0.23 5.18
C ASN A 78 -11.07 -0.26 5.26
N TYR A 79 -10.46 -1.44 5.40
CA TYR A 79 -9.01 -1.65 5.46
C TYR A 79 -8.46 -2.30 4.18
N SER A 80 -9.04 -2.01 3.02
CA SER A 80 -8.62 -2.58 1.74
C SER A 80 -7.54 -1.76 1.04
N SER A 81 -7.42 -0.47 1.34
CA SER A 81 -6.26 0.37 1.04
C SER A 81 -5.75 1.02 2.31
N GLN A 82 -4.43 1.22 2.39
CA GLN A 82 -3.78 1.67 3.62
C GLN A 82 -2.49 2.44 3.33
N TYR A 83 -2.23 3.44 4.16
CA TYR A 83 -0.95 4.14 4.25
C TYR A 83 -0.23 3.77 5.56
N ILE A 84 1.08 3.65 5.51
CA ILE A 84 1.97 3.61 6.67
C ILE A 84 3.26 4.38 6.38
N SER A 85 3.94 4.78 7.45
CA SER A 85 5.31 5.28 7.38
C SER A 85 6.18 4.59 8.41
N ILE A 86 7.32 4.09 7.97
CA ILE A 86 8.26 3.38 8.84
C ILE A 86 9.57 4.16 8.84
N PRO A 87 10.17 4.43 10.01
CA PRO A 87 9.74 4.04 11.34
C PRO A 87 8.68 5.00 11.92
N GLY A 88 8.03 4.59 13.01
CA GLY A 88 7.26 5.48 13.88
C GLY A 88 5.76 5.56 13.61
N TYR A 89 5.28 5.21 12.41
CA TYR A 89 3.86 5.22 12.05
C TYR A 89 3.40 3.92 11.38
N PRO A 90 3.55 2.76 12.06
CA PRO A 90 3.00 1.51 11.59
C PRO A 90 1.46 1.53 11.66
N TRP A 91 0.81 0.60 10.96
CA TRP A 91 -0.64 0.58 10.82
C TRP A 91 -1.37 0.50 12.17
N GLU A 92 -0.81 -0.23 13.14
CA GLU A 92 -1.37 -0.41 14.48
C GLU A 92 -1.52 0.93 15.18
N LYS A 93 -0.48 1.76 15.09
CA LYS A 93 -0.44 3.08 15.72
C LYS A 93 -1.42 4.02 15.02
N LEU A 94 -1.33 4.12 13.68
CA LEU A 94 -2.19 5.00 12.90
C LEU A 94 -3.68 4.68 13.11
N ARG A 95 -4.06 3.40 13.10
CA ARG A 95 -5.46 3.01 13.34
C ARG A 95 -5.91 3.32 14.77
N LYS A 96 -5.01 3.20 15.75
CA LYS A 96 -5.33 3.46 17.17
C LYS A 96 -5.45 4.96 17.47
N GLU A 97 -4.55 5.78 16.94
CA GLU A 97 -4.44 7.20 17.29
C GLU A 97 -5.28 8.11 16.38
N THR A 98 -5.48 7.68 15.13
CA THR A 98 -6.14 8.45 14.04
C THR A 98 -7.06 7.51 13.23
N PRO A 99 -8.10 6.94 13.86
CA PRO A 99 -8.92 5.89 13.24
C PRO A 99 -9.61 6.38 11.98
N GLY A 100 -9.36 5.69 10.86
CA GLY A 100 -10.01 5.96 9.57
C GLY A 100 -9.33 7.03 8.70
N GLU A 101 -8.25 7.67 9.16
CA GLU A 101 -7.56 8.70 8.36
C GLU A 101 -6.60 8.12 7.32
N TYR A 102 -5.94 7.00 7.64
CA TYR A 102 -4.90 6.38 6.81
C TYR A 102 -5.33 5.07 6.16
N GLU A 103 -6.64 4.83 6.10
CA GLU A 103 -7.25 3.62 5.58
C GLU A 103 -8.54 3.96 4.85
N ALA A 104 -8.77 3.31 3.72
CA ALA A 104 -10.01 3.49 2.97
C ALA A 104 -10.46 2.21 2.29
N TYR A 105 -11.76 2.16 1.99
CA TYR A 105 -12.32 1.13 1.15
C TYR A 105 -11.92 1.33 -0.32
N VAL A 106 -11.57 0.22 -0.97
CA VAL A 106 -11.49 0.08 -2.42
C VAL A 106 -11.89 -1.33 -2.82
N ASP A 107 -12.62 -1.46 -3.94
CA ASP A 107 -12.98 -2.76 -4.48
C ASP A 107 -11.76 -3.43 -5.09
N LEU A 108 -11.49 -4.67 -4.68
CA LEU A 108 -10.32 -5.45 -5.09
C LEU A 108 -10.69 -6.93 -5.16
N VAL A 109 -9.99 -7.64 -6.04
CA VAL A 109 -10.09 -9.09 -6.19
C VAL A 109 -8.69 -9.69 -6.00
N PRO A 110 -8.51 -10.70 -5.14
CA PRO A 110 -7.25 -11.42 -5.05
C PRO A 110 -6.81 -11.97 -6.42
N ALA A 111 -5.50 -12.01 -6.65
CA ALA A 111 -4.87 -12.49 -7.89
C ALA A 111 -5.08 -11.62 -9.14
N GLU A 112 -5.98 -10.64 -9.12
CA GLU A 112 -6.18 -9.74 -10.25
C GLU A 112 -5.16 -8.59 -10.25
N TRP A 113 -4.77 -8.16 -11.45
CA TRP A 113 -3.92 -6.99 -11.62
C TRP A 113 -4.72 -5.73 -11.32
N THR A 114 -4.28 -4.99 -10.30
CA THR A 114 -4.86 -3.72 -9.88
C THR A 114 -3.96 -2.58 -10.36
N GLY A 115 -4.54 -1.61 -11.07
CA GLY A 115 -3.83 -0.39 -11.46
C GLY A 115 -3.68 0.55 -10.27
N ILE A 116 -2.46 1.00 -10.00
CA ILE A 116 -2.12 1.92 -8.91
C ILE A 116 -1.43 3.15 -9.51
N LYS A 117 -1.94 4.32 -9.14
CA LYS A 117 -1.28 5.61 -9.37
C LYS A 117 -1.13 6.35 -8.06
N ILE A 118 0.09 6.78 -7.74
CA ILE A 118 0.39 7.58 -6.56
C ILE A 118 0.93 8.92 -7.04
N VAL A 119 0.23 10.00 -6.68
CA VAL A 119 0.68 11.37 -6.95
C VAL A 119 1.21 11.97 -5.65
N VAL A 120 2.49 12.30 -5.62
CA VAL A 120 3.18 12.86 -4.45
C VAL A 120 3.59 14.29 -4.72
N LYS A 121 3.21 15.18 -3.81
CA LYS A 121 3.60 16.59 -3.80
C LYS A 121 3.83 17.05 -2.37
N ASP A 122 5.09 17.31 -2.05
CA ASP A 122 5.57 17.81 -0.76
C ASP A 122 5.11 16.89 0.37
N GLU A 123 4.25 17.33 1.27
CA GLU A 123 3.74 16.51 2.38
C GLU A 123 2.45 15.76 2.04
N THR A 124 1.94 15.90 0.82
CA THR A 124 0.68 15.28 0.38
C THR A 124 0.92 14.14 -0.60
N ALA A 125 0.24 13.01 -0.40
CA ALA A 125 0.16 11.96 -1.38
C ALA A 125 -1.28 11.49 -1.61
N ARG A 126 -1.59 11.13 -2.86
CA ARG A 126 -2.91 10.66 -3.30
C ARG A 126 -2.77 9.32 -4.01
N LEU A 127 -3.46 8.31 -3.48
CA LEU A 127 -3.59 6.99 -4.09
C LEU A 127 -4.84 6.96 -4.99
N TYR A 128 -4.67 6.55 -6.23
CA TYR A 128 -5.75 6.24 -7.17
C TYR A 128 -5.65 4.75 -7.54
N VAL A 129 -6.81 4.10 -7.64
CA VAL A 129 -6.91 2.67 -7.96
C VAL A 129 -7.80 2.47 -9.18
N ASN A 130 -7.39 1.60 -10.11
CA ASN A 130 -8.13 1.23 -11.33
C ASN A 130 -8.65 2.45 -12.13
N ASP A 131 -7.75 3.40 -12.40
CA ASP A 131 -8.01 4.62 -13.18
C ASP A 131 -9.16 5.50 -12.65
N ALA A 132 -9.49 5.37 -11.35
CA ALA A 132 -10.48 6.22 -10.70
C ALA A 132 -10.16 7.72 -10.91
N SER A 133 -11.18 8.52 -11.20
CA SER A 133 -11.05 9.97 -11.37
C SER A 133 -10.79 10.70 -10.04
N GLN A 134 -11.18 10.08 -8.93
CA GLN A 134 -10.98 10.57 -7.56
C GLN A 134 -10.01 9.68 -6.81
N PRO A 135 -9.21 10.25 -5.88
CA PRO A 135 -8.29 9.46 -5.07
C PRO A 135 -9.07 8.55 -4.12
N THR A 136 -8.62 7.30 -4.04
CA THR A 136 -9.09 6.31 -3.06
C THR A 136 -8.69 6.70 -1.64
N LEU A 137 -7.46 7.20 -1.47
CA LEU A 137 -6.92 7.61 -0.18
C LEU A 137 -6.06 8.86 -0.37
N ILE A 138 -6.26 9.85 0.51
CA ILE A 138 -5.50 11.10 0.53
C ILE A 138 -4.78 11.16 1.87
N VAL A 139 -3.47 11.34 1.84
CA VAL A 139 -2.64 11.61 3.00
C VAL A 139 -2.13 13.03 2.86
N ASN A 140 -2.51 13.92 3.78
CA ASN A 140 -2.11 15.34 3.74
C ASN A 140 -0.84 15.62 4.54
N ASP A 141 -0.38 14.66 5.33
CA ASP A 141 0.73 14.77 6.26
C ASP A 141 1.62 13.52 6.23
N LEU A 142 2.33 13.36 5.11
CA LEU A 142 3.43 12.40 4.99
C LEU A 142 4.41 12.53 6.17
N LYS A 143 5.03 11.42 6.59
CA LYS A 143 5.66 11.29 7.91
C LYS A 143 7.19 11.22 7.88
#